data_AF-A0A0J1HJH8-F1
#
_entry.id   AF-A0A0J1HJH8-F1
#
_cell.length_a   1.000
_cell.length_b   1.000
_cell.length_c   1.000
_cell.angle_alpha   90.00
_cell.angle_beta   90.00
_cell.angle_gamma   90.00
#
_symmetry.space_group_name_H-M   'P 1'
#
loop_
_entity.id
_entity.type
_entity.pdbx_description
1 polymer ?
#
loop_
_entity_poly.entity_id
_entity_poly.type
_entity_poly.pdbx_seq_one_letter_code
_entity_poly.pdbx_strand_id
1 'polypeptide(L)'
;MKFFFERTETEREIAITLKPHSLYLMLLMLAFWLVNDFVLQSSSIAQFMMPIFMVFIVIRFFSLIRVQKEVLVAMKQGKVKTQGSKFSFANPFTYTISK
;
A
#
# COMPACT_ATOMS: atom_id res chain seq x y z
N MET A 1 8.39 -8.09 -1.85
CA MET A 1 9.02 -6.90 -1.23
C MET A 1 8.31 -6.60 0.08
N LYS A 2 8.95 -6.82 1.23
CA LYS A 2 8.35 -6.65 2.58
C LYS A 2 7.83 -5.22 2.87
N PHE A 3 8.12 -4.26 2.00
CA PHE A 3 7.72 -2.87 2.14
C PHE A 3 6.23 -2.61 1.84
N PHE A 4 5.65 -3.31 0.87
CA PHE A 4 4.24 -3.11 0.45
C PHE A 4 3.31 -4.14 1.07
N PHE A 5 3.77 -5.39 1.12
CA PHE A 5 3.01 -6.48 1.69
C PHE A 5 3.95 -7.59 2.18
N GLU A 6 3.44 -8.40 3.09
CA GLU A 6 4.06 -9.62 3.57
C GLU A 6 3.11 -10.78 3.29
N ARG A 7 3.64 -11.87 2.73
CA ARG A 7 2.89 -13.09 2.41
C ARG A 7 3.47 -14.21 3.26
N THR A 8 2.63 -14.85 4.05
CA THR A 8 2.96 -16.03 4.85
C THR A 8 2.04 -17.15 4.39
N GLU A 9 2.63 -18.25 3.95
CA GLU A 9 1.90 -19.40 3.44
C GLU A 9 2.11 -20.59 4.37
N THR A 10 1.01 -21.20 4.79
CA THR A 10 0.98 -22.43 5.57
C THR A 10 0.27 -23.54 4.79
N GLU A 11 0.20 -24.75 5.33
CA GLU A 11 -0.54 -25.86 4.73
C GLU A 11 -2.05 -25.59 4.64
N ARG A 12 -2.60 -24.76 5.53
CA ARG A 12 -4.05 -24.53 5.64
C ARG A 12 -4.50 -23.19 5.07
N GLU A 13 -3.63 -22.18 5.11
CA GLU A 13 -4.01 -20.81 4.75
C GLU A 13 -2.86 -20.00 4.17
N ILE A 14 -3.23 -18.98 3.38
CA ILE A 14 -2.33 -17.96 2.85
C ILE A 14 -2.74 -16.63 3.50
N ALA A 15 -1.88 -16.08 4.34
CA ALA A 15 -2.06 -14.76 4.93
C ALA A 15 -1.24 -13.71 4.17
N ILE A 16 -1.89 -12.60 3.85
CA ILE A 16 -1.35 -11.50 3.07
C ILE A 16 -1.59 -10.22 3.86
N THR A 17 -0.54 -9.71 4.49
CA THR A 17 -0.57 -8.49 5.29
C THR A 17 -0.11 -7.30 4.45
N LEU A 18 -0.99 -6.32 4.23
CA LEU A 18 -0.62 -5.05 3.61
C LEU A 18 0.07 -4.15 4.63
N LYS A 19 1.30 -3.72 4.32
CA LYS A 19 2.04 -2.86 5.24
C LYS A 19 1.60 -1.40 5.08
N PRO A 20 1.33 -0.68 6.18
CA PRO A 20 0.83 0.69 6.13
C PRO A 20 1.91 1.70 5.69
N HIS A 21 3.20 1.33 5.73
CA HIS A 21 4.33 2.22 5.42
C HIS A 21 4.19 2.95 4.10
N SER A 22 3.76 2.27 3.04
CA SER A 22 3.57 2.89 1.72
C SER A 22 2.51 3.99 1.72
N LEU A 23 1.45 3.86 2.53
CA LEU A 23 0.40 4.88 2.67
C LEU A 23 0.90 6.09 3.48
N TYR A 24 1.61 5.84 4.57
CA TYR A 24 2.21 6.92 5.35
C TYR A 24 3.27 7.70 4.56
N LEU A 25 4.05 7.01 3.73
CA LEU A 25 4.99 7.67 2.84
C LEU A 25 4.27 8.58 1.84
N MET A 26 3.14 8.13 1.28
CA MET A 26 2.32 8.98 0.41
C MET A 26 1.76 10.21 1.15
N LEU A 27 1.29 10.04 2.37
CA LEU A 27 0.81 11.15 3.20
C LEU A 27 1.92 12.16 3.51
N LEU A 28 3.14 11.68 3.82
CA LEU A 28 4.30 12.54 4.04
C LEU A 28 4.70 13.30 2.78
N MET A 29 4.72 12.64 1.62
CA MET A 29 5.01 13.30 0.34
C MET A 29 3.98 14.39 0.03
N LEU A 30 2.70 14.12 0.29
CA LEU A 30 1.62 15.09 0.10
C LEU A 30 1.72 16.27 1.07
N ALA A 31 2.00 16.01 2.35
CA ALA A 31 2.20 17.05 3.35
C ALA A 31 3.41 17.94 3.00
N PHE A 32 4.53 17.33 2.61
CA PHE A 32 5.73 18.07 2.21
C PHE A 32 5.49 18.90 0.95
N TRP A 33 4.78 18.36 -0.04
CA TRP A 33 4.37 19.13 -1.23
C TRP A 33 3.51 20.33 -0.84
N LEU A 34 2.50 20.13 0.00
CA LEU A 34 1.58 21.18 0.42
C LEU A 34 2.30 22.29 1.23
N VAL A 35 3.25 21.92 2.10
CA VAL A 35 4.10 22.90 2.80
C VAL A 35 4.96 23.70 1.82
N ASN A 36 5.57 23.06 0.82
CA ASN A 36 6.40 23.76 -0.15
C ASN A 36 5.59 24.72 -1.02
N ASP A 37 4.38 24.30 -1.42
CA ASP A 37 3.52 25.09 -2.30
C ASP A 37 2.91 26.29 -1.55
N PHE A 38 2.36 26.07 -0.35
CA PHE A 38 1.67 27.13 0.41
C PHE A 38 2.59 28.00 1.27
N VAL A 39 3.67 27.46 1.83
CA VAL A 39 4.52 28.19 2.78
C VAL A 39 5.76 28.75 2.10
N LEU A 40 6.46 27.93 1.33
CA LEU A 40 7.75 28.31 0.74
C LEU A 40 7.63 28.92 -0.66
N GLN A 41 6.47 28.76 -1.32
CA GLN A 41 6.20 29.21 -2.70
C GLN A 41 7.31 28.81 -3.69
N SER A 42 7.98 27.69 -3.43
CA SER A 42 9.12 27.23 -4.20
C SER A 42 8.65 26.40 -5.40
N SER A 43 8.50 27.07 -6.56
CA SER A 43 8.04 26.42 -7.79
C SER A 43 8.98 25.30 -8.26
N SER A 44 10.28 25.42 -7.99
CA SER A 44 11.29 24.45 -8.45
C SER A 44 11.17 23.10 -7.77
N ILE A 45 10.78 23.03 -6.49
CA ILE A 45 10.68 21.76 -5.74
C ILE A 45 9.45 20.96 -6.18
N ALA A 46 8.32 21.65 -6.38
CA ALA A 46 7.07 21.03 -6.82
C ALA A 46 7.23 20.31 -8.18
N GLN A 47 8.05 20.86 -9.07
CA GLN A 47 8.30 20.32 -10.41
C GLN A 47 9.00 18.95 -10.39
N PHE A 48 9.88 18.69 -9.42
CA PHE A 48 10.55 17.38 -9.27
C PHE A 48 9.74 16.39 -8.42
N MET A 49 9.00 16.88 -7.44
CA MET A 49 8.23 16.02 -6.54
C MET A 49 7.10 15.28 -7.23
N MET A 50 6.35 15.93 -8.12
CA MET A 50 5.20 15.32 -8.79
C MET A 50 5.59 14.10 -9.65
N PRO A 51 6.65 14.16 -10.48
CA PRO A 51 7.17 12.98 -11.18
C PRO A 51 7.57 11.84 -10.23
N ILE A 52 8.27 12.15 -9.13
CA ILE A 52 8.68 11.14 -8.14
C ILE A 52 7.46 10.48 -7.51
N PHE A 53 6.45 11.27 -7.15
CA PHE A 53 5.19 10.78 -6.60
C PHE A 53 4.45 9.87 -7.58
N MET A 54 4.38 10.24 -8.86
CA MET A 54 3.79 9.39 -9.89
C MET A 54 4.53 8.06 -10.04
N VAL A 55 5.87 8.09 -10.13
CA VAL A 55 6.68 6.87 -10.23
C VAL A 55 6.44 5.97 -9.02
N PHE A 56 6.39 6.54 -7.81
CA PHE A 56 6.10 5.79 -6.60
C PHE A 56 4.72 5.14 -6.63
N ILE A 57 3.67 5.87 -7.05
CA ILE A 57 2.32 5.34 -7.19
C ILE A 57 2.29 4.18 -8.18
N VAL A 58 2.96 4.32 -9.32
CA VAL A 58 3.03 3.28 -10.36
C VAL A 58 3.70 2.02 -9.81
N ILE A 59 4.86 2.15 -9.17
CA ILE A 59 5.57 1.01 -8.55
C ILE A 59 4.69 0.32 -7.50
N ARG A 60 4.03 1.10 -6.64
CA ARG A 60 3.12 0.59 -5.61
C ARG A 60 1.94 -0.15 -6.24
N PHE A 61 1.33 0.42 -7.28
CA PHE A 61 0.20 -0.18 -7.97
C PHE A 61 0.56 -1.54 -8.55
N PHE A 62 1.64 -1.63 -9.34
CA PHE A 62 2.12 -2.89 -9.91
C PHE A 62 2.51 -3.92 -8.84
N SER A 63 3.12 -3.48 -7.74
CA SER A 63 3.48 -4.35 -6.61
C SER A 63 2.26 -4.99 -5.96
N LEU A 64 1.13 -4.27 -5.90
CA LEU A 64 -0.09 -4.73 -5.26
C LEU A 64 -1.05 -5.48 -6.21
N ILE A 65 -1.00 -5.22 -7.52
CA ILE A 65 -1.91 -5.85 -8.50
C ILE A 65 -1.89 -7.37 -8.41
N ARG A 66 -0.69 -7.98 -8.35
CA ARG A 66 -0.55 -9.45 -8.35
C ARG A 66 -1.27 -10.07 -7.17
N VAL A 67 -1.04 -9.49 -5.98
CA VAL A 67 -1.66 -9.91 -4.72
C VAL A 67 -3.16 -9.65 -4.72
N GLN A 68 -3.60 -8.49 -5.21
CA GLN A 68 -5.02 -8.16 -5.27
C GLN A 68 -5.79 -9.07 -6.22
N LYS A 69 -5.20 -9.49 -7.34
CA LYS A 69 -5.83 -10.48 -8.24
C LYS A 69 -6.05 -11.82 -7.54
N GLU A 70 -5.05 -12.32 -6.82
CA GLU A 70 -5.16 -13.56 -6.03
C GLU A 70 -6.27 -13.46 -4.97
N VAL A 71 -6.25 -12.38 -4.18
CA VAL A 71 -7.28 -12.10 -3.18
C VAL A 71 -8.67 -11.97 -3.81
N LEU A 72 -8.81 -11.30 -4.96
CA LEU A 72 -10.09 -11.13 -5.65
C LEU A 72 -10.67 -12.48 -6.09
N VAL A 73 -9.83 -13.37 -6.63
CA VAL A 73 -10.25 -14.73 -7.03
C VAL A 73 -10.72 -15.51 -5.80
N ALA A 74 -9.95 -15.51 -4.72
CA ALA A 74 -10.33 -16.18 -3.48
C ALA A 74 -11.60 -15.57 -2.84
N MET A 75 -11.78 -14.25 -2.96
CA MET A 75 -12.95 -13.53 -2.44
C MET A 75 -14.21 -13.94 -3.20
N LYS A 76 -14.13 -14.07 -4.52
CA LYS A 76 -15.22 -14.61 -5.35
C LYS A 76 -15.60 -16.05 -4.98
N GLN A 77 -14.65 -16.82 -4.42
CA GLN A 77 -14.87 -18.17 -3.92
C GLN A 77 -15.33 -18.21 -2.45
N GLY A 78 -15.50 -17.06 -1.78
CA GLY A 78 -15.88 -17.00 -0.37
C GLY A 78 -14.80 -17.47 0.61
N LYS A 79 -13.55 -17.65 0.15
CA LYS A 79 -12.43 -18.20 0.93
C LYS A 79 -11.60 -17.14 1.66
N VAL A 80 -12.02 -15.88 1.65
CA VAL A 80 -11.24 -14.75 2.17
C VAL A 80 -11.87 -14.20 3.45
N LYS A 81 -11.03 -14.04 4.48
CA LYS A 81 -11.31 -13.22 5.66
C LYS A 81 -10.42 -11.99 5.65
N THR A 82 -10.96 -10.86 6.07
CA THR A 82 -10.22 -9.59 6.21
C THR A 82 -10.18 -9.16 7.67
N GLN A 83 -9.03 -8.71 8.14
CA GLN A 83 -8.85 -8.17 9.48
C GLN A 83 -7.98 -6.91 9.46
N GLY A 84 -8.11 -6.08 10.49
CA GLY A 84 -7.23 -4.94 10.72
C GLY A 84 -7.58 -3.72 9.88
N SER A 85 -6.64 -2.76 9.82
CA SER A 85 -6.82 -1.49 9.12
C SER A 85 -5.62 -1.15 8.26
N LYS A 86 -5.88 -0.48 7.12
CA LYS A 86 -4.84 -0.05 6.17
C LYS A 86 -3.90 1.00 6.77
N PHE A 87 -4.35 1.69 7.82
CA PHE A 87 -3.61 2.75 8.50
C PHE A 87 -3.13 2.35 9.90
N SER A 88 -3.33 1.10 10.33
CA SER A 88 -2.84 0.68 11.65
C SER A 88 -1.50 -0.03 11.54
N PHE A 89 -0.51 0.43 12.29
CA PHE A 89 0.76 -0.28 12.45
C PHE A 89 0.63 -1.50 13.37
N ALA A 90 -0.21 -1.40 14.41
CA ALA A 90 -0.40 -2.46 15.40
C ALA A 90 -1.29 -3.60 14.86
N ASN A 91 -2.27 -3.27 14.01
CA ASN A 91 -3.17 -4.24 13.39
C ASN A 91 -3.30 -3.97 11.88
N PRO A 92 -2.24 -4.26 11.10
CA PRO A 92 -2.20 -3.98 9.68
C PRO A 92 -3.25 -4.80 8.93
N PHE A 93 -3.74 -4.23 7.82
CA PHE A 93 -4.78 -4.85 7.02
C PHE A 93 -4.31 -6.19 6.45
N THR A 94 -4.98 -7.28 6.83
CA THR A 94 -4.57 -8.64 6.51
C THR A 94 -5.70 -9.39 5.83
N TYR A 95 -5.40 -9.98 4.67
CA TYR A 95 -6.25 -10.98 4.02
C TYR A 95 -5.80 -12.37 4.46
N THR A 96 -6.74 -13.23 4.84
CA THR A 96 -6.49 -14.65 5.09
C THR A 96 -7.29 -15.46 4.09
N ILE A 97 -6.61 -16.21 3.23
CA ILE A 97 -7.21 -17.08 2.22
C ILE A 97 -7.13 -18.52 2.75
N SER A 98 -8.28 -19.16 2.94
CA SER A 98 -8.33 -20.60 3.23
C SER A 98 -8.03 -21.39 1.95
N LYS A 99 -7.18 -22.41 2.03
CA LYS A 99 -6.88 -23.29 0.88
C LYS A 99 -8.07 -24.20 0.57
#